data_AF-A0A183ULK4-F1
#
_entry.id   AF-A0A183ULK4-F1
#
_cell.length_a   1.000
_cell.length_b   1.000
_cell.length_c   1.000
_cell.angle_alpha   90.00
_cell.angle_beta   90.00
_cell.angle_gamma   90.00
#
_symmetry.space_group_name_H-M   'P 1'
#
loop_
_entity.id
_entity.type
_entity.pdbx_description
1 polymer ?
#
loop_
_entity_poly.entity_id
_entity_poly.type
_entity_poly.pdbx_seq_one_letter_code
_entity_poly.pdbx_strand_id
1 'polypeptide(L)'
;MIAKYISGSTWAIGGMALTSTQFIRLTANIPDRWGSIWNTLPFLYRSWEVEITLKIYGSDAEHSGEGMAFWYVDDSTRRGRAFGFPDVFRGLGVFVDTSADTFIDTNHKHPFISALVNNGSIQYLHDALGTHSQLGGENSGCYAPLFGQEEVSRILVRYAAYTLSIFVAVGGSDRWSLCMKSEGVILPRGYHFAISASTGSKTREVHEVISVKAFALGPLIENARFENEQVVISASETSPPRFYTYVIKRPFDFVQPALLIFLPIVLISFMLTFAFVRFADKMSVRSKRLF
;
A
#
# COMPACT_ATOMS: atom_id res chain seq x y z
N MET A 1 17.29 0.47 18.69
CA MET A 1 15.81 0.53 18.79
C MET A 1 15.43 0.25 20.23
N ILE A 2 14.50 0.99 20.83
CA ILE A 2 13.96 0.65 22.16
C ILE A 2 12.81 -0.34 21.92
N ALA A 3 13.06 -1.62 22.17
CA ALA A 3 12.01 -2.63 22.22
C ALA A 3 11.43 -2.68 23.63
N LYS A 4 10.10 -2.80 23.74
CA LYS A 4 9.42 -3.04 25.03
C LYS A 4 8.66 -4.35 24.95
N TYR A 5 8.90 -5.23 25.91
CA TYR A 5 8.17 -6.48 26.04
C TYR A 5 6.81 -6.22 26.69
N ILE A 6 5.77 -6.81 26.15
CA ILE A 6 4.44 -6.76 26.77
C ILE A 6 4.43 -7.78 27.91
N SER A 7 4.17 -7.33 29.14
CA SER A 7 4.19 -8.21 30.32
C SER A 7 3.24 -9.40 30.14
N GLY A 8 3.74 -10.62 30.33
CA GLY A 8 2.97 -11.86 30.18
C GLY A 8 2.64 -12.26 28.74
N SER A 9 3.25 -11.60 27.74
CA SER A 9 3.00 -11.87 26.32
C SER A 9 4.29 -12.31 25.61
N THR A 10 4.12 -13.13 24.57
CA THR A 10 5.19 -13.50 23.62
C THR A 10 5.38 -12.46 22.53
N TRP A 11 4.81 -11.26 22.69
CA TRP A 11 4.94 -10.14 21.75
C TRP A 11 5.74 -8.98 22.35
N ALA A 12 6.57 -8.37 21.52
CA ALA A 12 7.26 -7.12 21.80
C ALA A 12 6.74 -6.02 20.87
N ILE A 13 6.90 -4.77 21.33
CA ILE A 13 6.56 -3.57 20.56
C ILE A 13 7.82 -2.75 20.32
N GLY A 14 7.83 -2.01 19.21
CA GLY A 14 8.93 -1.13 18.82
C GLY A 14 8.46 0.14 18.15
N GLY A 15 9.40 1.08 18.03
CA GLY A 15 9.14 2.40 17.47
C GLY A 15 8.23 3.23 18.34
N MET A 16 7.24 3.85 17.71
CA MET A 16 6.27 4.72 18.37
C MET A 16 4.96 4.00 18.70
N ALA A 17 4.97 2.66 18.62
CA ALA A 17 3.81 1.86 18.99
C ALA A 17 3.44 2.09 20.46
N LEU A 18 2.14 2.26 20.71
CA LEU A 18 1.56 2.42 22.05
C LEU A 18 0.59 1.29 22.35
N THR A 19 0.60 0.81 23.58
CA THR A 19 -0.30 -0.25 24.06
C THR A 19 -1.43 0.34 24.88
N SER A 20 -2.66 -0.07 24.56
CA SER A 20 -3.87 0.15 25.35
C SER A 20 -4.42 -1.21 25.82
N THR A 21 -5.47 -1.20 26.63
CA THR A 21 -6.21 -2.42 27.00
C THR A 21 -7.07 -2.95 25.85
N GLN A 22 -7.36 -2.13 24.83
CA GLN A 22 -8.25 -2.47 23.71
C GLN A 22 -7.53 -2.66 22.37
N PHE A 23 -6.36 -2.06 22.20
CA PHE A 23 -5.63 -2.05 20.94
C PHE A 23 -4.14 -1.79 21.17
N ILE A 24 -3.35 -2.13 20.15
CA ILE A 24 -1.99 -1.61 19.97
C ILE A 24 -2.02 -0.65 18.79
N ARG A 25 -1.68 0.61 19.02
CA ARG A 25 -1.60 1.63 17.96
C ARG A 25 -0.17 1.71 17.47
N LEU A 26 0.07 1.38 16.20
CA LEU A 26 1.38 1.40 15.56
C LEU A 26 1.80 2.82 15.18
N THR A 27 0.88 3.62 14.63
CA THR A 27 1.10 5.03 14.31
C THR A 27 -0.08 5.88 14.78
N ALA A 28 0.19 7.15 15.07
CA ALA A 28 -0.85 8.16 15.34
C ALA A 28 -1.07 9.01 14.08
N ASN A 29 -2.14 9.82 14.08
CA ASN A 29 -2.53 10.74 13.00
C ASN A 29 -1.55 11.93 12.85
N ILE A 30 -0.27 11.65 12.65
CA ILE A 30 0.86 12.58 12.64
C ILE A 30 1.85 12.10 11.57
N PRO A 31 2.53 12.99 10.83
CA PRO A 31 3.56 12.61 9.87
C PRO A 31 4.80 11.99 10.51
N ASP A 32 5.59 11.29 9.70
CA ASP A 32 6.88 10.69 10.06
C ASP A 32 6.78 9.81 11.32
N ARG A 33 5.79 8.90 11.34
CA ARG A 33 5.60 7.92 12.40
C ARG A 33 5.87 6.53 11.88
N TRP A 34 6.33 5.69 12.78
CA TRP A 34 6.49 4.26 12.53
C TRP A 34 6.32 3.50 13.83
N GLY A 35 5.77 2.30 13.75
CA GLY A 35 5.65 1.40 14.88
C GLY A 35 5.50 -0.03 14.42
N SER A 36 5.85 -0.95 15.30
CA SER A 36 5.80 -2.36 15.01
C SER A 36 5.50 -3.19 16.25
N ILE A 37 4.92 -4.36 16.02
CA ILE A 37 4.80 -5.44 16.99
C ILE A 37 5.33 -6.71 16.36
N TRP A 38 5.98 -7.57 17.14
CA TRP A 38 6.47 -8.86 16.67
C TRP A 38 6.46 -9.90 17.77
N ASN A 39 6.35 -11.17 17.40
CA ASN A 39 6.48 -12.27 18.35
C ASN A 39 7.96 -12.58 18.64
N THR A 40 8.27 -12.84 19.91
CA THR A 40 9.63 -13.14 20.37
C THR A 40 10.00 -14.61 20.17
N LEU A 41 9.01 -15.48 19.96
CA LEU A 41 9.19 -16.91 19.73
C LEU A 41 8.89 -17.27 18.27
N PRO A 42 9.74 -18.04 17.58
CA PRO A 42 9.52 -18.43 16.20
C PRO A 42 8.30 -19.35 16.06
N PHE A 43 7.62 -19.26 14.91
CA PHE A 43 6.46 -20.10 14.61
C PHE A 43 6.86 -21.32 13.78
N LEU A 44 6.70 -22.52 14.35
CA LEU A 44 7.33 -23.76 13.88
C LEU A 44 6.48 -24.60 12.90
N TYR A 45 5.20 -24.27 12.71
CA TYR A 45 4.30 -25.06 11.87
C TYR A 45 4.48 -24.73 10.38
N ARG A 46 4.34 -25.77 9.54
CA ARG A 46 4.41 -25.63 8.06
C ARG A 46 3.19 -24.93 7.48
N SER A 47 2.01 -25.24 8.00
CA SER A 47 0.74 -24.71 7.52
C SER A 47 0.07 -23.91 8.63
N TRP A 48 -0.37 -22.70 8.32
CA TRP A 48 -0.86 -21.76 9.30
C TRP A 48 -1.83 -20.74 8.73
N GLU A 49 -2.61 -20.16 9.63
CA GLU A 49 -3.50 -19.03 9.38
C GLU A 49 -3.28 -17.96 10.45
N VAL A 50 -3.21 -16.70 10.03
CA VAL A 50 -3.16 -15.56 10.94
C VAL A 50 -4.34 -14.65 10.67
N GLU A 51 -5.22 -14.50 11.65
CA GLU A 51 -6.31 -13.54 11.64
C GLU A 51 -5.86 -12.26 12.35
N ILE A 52 -5.90 -11.14 11.63
CA ILE A 52 -5.55 -9.80 12.10
C ILE A 52 -6.83 -8.98 12.15
N THR A 53 -7.22 -8.51 13.32
CA THR A 53 -8.29 -7.51 13.49
C THR A 53 -7.67 -6.13 13.61
N LEU A 54 -8.10 -5.19 12.77
CA LEU A 54 -7.45 -3.90 12.63
C LEU A 54 -8.45 -2.77 12.38
N LYS A 55 -7.98 -1.54 12.63
CA LYS A 55 -8.66 -0.30 12.25
C LYS A 55 -7.65 0.66 11.67
N ILE A 56 -7.96 1.19 10.48
CA ILE A 56 -7.15 2.19 9.79
C ILE A 56 -8.02 3.41 9.55
N TYR A 57 -7.59 4.57 10.04
CA TYR A 57 -8.37 5.79 9.95
C TYR A 57 -7.50 7.04 10.05
N GLY A 58 -7.99 8.15 9.53
CA GLY A 58 -7.31 9.43 9.57
C GLY A 58 -8.31 10.57 9.46
N SER A 59 -7.84 11.80 9.70
CA SER A 59 -8.67 13.00 9.57
C SER A 59 -8.85 13.44 8.12
N ASP A 60 -7.99 12.99 7.21
CA ASP A 60 -7.95 13.42 5.83
C ASP A 60 -7.56 12.24 4.92
N ALA A 61 -8.48 11.81 4.06
CA ALA A 61 -8.26 10.70 3.14
C ALA A 61 -7.27 11.08 2.02
N GLU A 62 -7.20 12.35 1.61
CA GLU A 62 -6.29 12.81 0.54
C GLU A 62 -4.83 12.81 0.99
N HIS A 63 -4.60 12.87 2.30
CA HIS A 63 -3.27 12.78 2.92
C HIS A 63 -3.14 11.49 3.77
N SER A 64 -3.87 10.44 3.43
CA SER A 64 -3.72 9.12 4.04
C SER A 64 -2.51 8.38 3.46
N GLY A 65 -1.94 7.46 4.24
CA GLY A 65 -0.70 6.77 3.91
C GLY A 65 0.29 6.77 5.08
N GLU A 66 1.35 5.97 5.02
CA GLU A 66 1.73 5.12 3.88
C GLU A 66 0.96 3.79 3.87
N GLY A 67 0.68 3.27 5.06
CA GLY A 67 -0.10 2.05 5.27
C GLY A 67 0.54 1.15 6.32
N MET A 68 0.22 -0.14 6.23
CA MET A 68 0.74 -1.16 7.14
C MET A 68 1.10 -2.45 6.43
N ALA A 69 1.87 -3.30 7.10
CA ALA A 69 2.27 -4.59 6.58
C ALA A 69 2.25 -5.67 7.67
N PHE A 70 1.86 -6.88 7.26
CA PHE A 70 2.08 -8.11 8.01
C PHE A 70 3.31 -8.84 7.45
N TRP A 71 4.08 -9.45 8.34
CA TRP A 71 5.35 -10.08 8.04
C TRP A 71 5.41 -11.49 8.60
N TYR A 72 6.03 -12.39 7.85
CA TYR A 72 6.54 -13.66 8.34
C TYR A 72 8.01 -13.78 7.93
N VAL A 73 8.93 -13.46 8.83
CA VAL A 73 10.33 -13.11 8.51
C VAL A 73 11.34 -13.70 9.50
N ASP A 74 12.59 -13.85 9.06
CA ASP A 74 13.67 -14.38 9.90
C ASP A 74 14.09 -13.44 11.05
N ASP A 75 14.14 -12.14 10.79
CA ASP A 75 14.46 -11.10 11.76
C ASP A 75 13.37 -10.04 11.79
N SER A 76 12.57 -10.06 12.85
CA SER A 76 11.41 -9.18 13.07
C SER A 76 11.73 -7.87 13.80
N THR A 77 13.00 -7.59 14.11
CA THR A 77 13.37 -6.49 15.02
C THR A 77 13.89 -5.24 14.31
N ARG A 78 14.14 -5.32 13.01
CA ARG A 78 14.72 -4.22 12.24
C ARG A 78 13.65 -3.22 11.79
N ARG A 79 14.06 -1.95 11.70
CA ARG A 79 13.28 -0.86 11.09
C ARG A 79 13.78 -0.63 9.67
N GLY A 80 12.88 -0.23 8.78
CA GLY A 80 13.25 0.28 7.46
C GLY A 80 12.14 1.13 6.84
N ARG A 81 12.17 1.21 5.51
CA ARG A 81 11.30 2.06 4.70
C ARG A 81 10.02 1.39 4.21
N ALA A 82 9.92 0.06 4.30
CA ALA A 82 8.74 -0.68 3.89
C ALA A 82 7.74 -0.72 5.05
N PHE A 83 6.83 0.26 5.13
CA PHE A 83 5.82 0.33 6.19
C PHE A 83 6.41 0.27 7.62
N GLY A 84 7.57 0.90 7.84
CA GLY A 84 8.31 0.84 9.10
C GLY A 84 9.24 -0.37 9.29
N PHE A 85 9.36 -1.26 8.29
CA PHE A 85 10.18 -2.48 8.27
C PHE A 85 11.26 -2.43 7.17
N PRO A 86 12.34 -3.25 7.21
CA PRO A 86 13.30 -3.35 6.11
C PRO A 86 12.67 -3.59 4.74
N ASP A 87 13.16 -2.86 3.74
CA ASP A 87 12.84 -3.04 2.32
C ASP A 87 13.57 -4.25 1.72
N VAL A 88 14.62 -4.75 2.38
CA VAL A 88 15.26 -6.04 2.08
C VAL A 88 15.03 -6.98 3.26
N PHE A 89 14.26 -8.04 3.02
CA PHE A 89 13.85 -9.00 4.05
C PHE A 89 13.89 -10.43 3.53
N ARG A 90 13.91 -11.40 4.45
CA ARG A 90 13.81 -12.83 4.14
C ARG A 90 12.50 -13.36 4.71
N GLY A 91 11.60 -13.80 3.84
CA GLY A 91 10.28 -14.32 4.20
C GLY A 91 9.16 -13.71 3.36
N LEU A 92 8.01 -13.48 3.99
CA LEU A 92 6.79 -12.93 3.39
C LEU A 92 6.50 -11.53 3.94
N GLY A 93 6.13 -10.61 3.05
CA GLY A 93 5.45 -9.36 3.36
C GLY A 93 4.06 -9.34 2.71
N VAL A 94 3.04 -8.97 3.48
CA VAL A 94 1.67 -8.68 3.01
C VAL A 94 1.41 -7.21 3.28
N PHE A 95 1.25 -6.42 2.22
CA PHE A 95 1.22 -4.97 2.26
C PHE A 95 -0.22 -4.49 2.12
N VAL A 96 -0.63 -3.59 3.00
CA VAL A 96 -1.88 -2.83 2.91
C VAL A 96 -1.46 -1.38 2.63
N ASP A 97 -1.40 -1.04 1.35
CA ASP A 97 -0.99 0.27 0.87
C ASP A 97 -2.22 1.19 0.84
N THR A 98 -2.22 2.20 1.72
CA THR A 98 -3.29 3.19 1.85
C THR A 98 -2.93 4.50 1.20
N SER A 99 -1.73 4.63 0.61
CA SER A 99 -1.25 5.90 0.10
C SER A 99 -2.20 6.45 -0.96
N ALA A 100 -2.59 7.71 -0.76
CA ALA A 100 -3.33 8.48 -1.74
C ALA A 100 -2.43 9.03 -2.87
N ASP A 101 -1.13 8.65 -2.89
CA ASP A 101 -0.13 9.26 -3.75
C ASP A 101 -0.56 9.31 -5.22
N THR A 102 -0.50 10.53 -5.75
CA THR A 102 -0.89 10.91 -7.10
C THR A 102 0.25 10.74 -8.11
N PHE A 103 1.43 10.38 -7.65
CA PHE A 103 2.62 10.23 -8.46
C PHE A 103 3.17 8.83 -8.27
N ILE A 104 3.11 8.06 -9.36
CA ILE A 104 3.79 6.78 -9.64
C ILE A 104 2.84 5.56 -9.60
N ASP A 105 2.50 5.12 -10.81
CA ASP A 105 2.08 3.76 -11.20
C ASP A 105 0.88 3.14 -10.45
N THR A 106 -0.34 3.65 -10.68
CA THR A 106 -1.56 3.05 -10.11
C THR A 106 -2.58 2.67 -11.19
N ASN A 107 -2.38 1.51 -11.81
CA ASN A 107 -3.48 0.81 -12.50
C ASN A 107 -4.55 0.27 -11.52
N HIS A 108 -4.40 0.49 -10.22
CA HIS A 108 -5.25 -0.06 -9.17
C HIS A 108 -5.70 1.01 -8.17
N LYS A 109 -6.87 0.79 -7.57
CA LYS A 109 -7.46 1.67 -6.55
C LYS A 109 -6.89 1.36 -5.16
N HIS A 110 -6.58 2.39 -4.37
CA HIS A 110 -6.14 2.26 -2.98
C HIS A 110 -7.33 2.44 -1.99
N PRO A 111 -7.32 1.77 -0.82
CA PRO A 111 -6.24 0.92 -0.32
C PRO A 111 -6.09 -0.40 -1.08
N PHE A 112 -4.86 -0.81 -1.34
CA PHE A 112 -4.52 -1.97 -2.14
C PHE A 112 -3.72 -2.99 -1.33
N ILE A 113 -4.13 -4.26 -1.41
CA ILE A 113 -3.45 -5.38 -0.76
C ILE A 113 -2.63 -6.14 -1.80
N SER A 114 -1.34 -6.29 -1.52
CA SER A 114 -0.41 -7.11 -2.29
C SER A 114 0.49 -7.93 -1.36
N ALA A 115 1.22 -8.89 -1.92
CA ALA A 115 2.16 -9.69 -1.14
C ALA A 115 3.44 -9.96 -1.93
N LEU A 116 4.56 -10.09 -1.23
CA LEU A 116 5.88 -10.40 -1.78
C LEU A 116 6.55 -11.47 -0.91
N VAL A 117 7.14 -12.47 -1.56
CA VAL A 117 8.11 -13.36 -0.94
C VAL A 117 9.51 -12.93 -1.37
N ASN A 118 10.42 -12.81 -0.42
CA ASN A 118 11.77 -12.33 -0.64
C ASN A 118 12.79 -13.21 0.08
N ASN A 119 13.89 -13.53 -0.59
CA ASN A 119 15.03 -14.26 -0.02
C ASN A 119 16.17 -13.32 0.43
N GLY A 120 15.92 -12.00 0.47
CA GLY A 120 16.90 -10.97 0.77
C GLY A 120 17.69 -10.47 -0.45
N SER A 121 17.31 -10.87 -1.66
CA SER A 121 17.96 -10.40 -2.91
C SER A 121 17.24 -9.23 -3.57
N ILE A 122 15.94 -9.07 -3.31
CA ILE A 122 15.11 -8.02 -3.92
C ILE A 122 14.95 -6.88 -2.91
N GLN A 123 15.01 -5.65 -3.38
CA GLN A 123 14.61 -4.47 -2.61
C GLN A 123 13.16 -4.15 -2.92
N TYR A 124 12.29 -4.18 -1.91
CA TYR A 124 10.92 -3.73 -2.02
C TYR A 124 10.87 -2.20 -2.15
N LEU A 125 10.45 -1.72 -3.31
CA LEU A 125 10.39 -0.29 -3.64
C LEU A 125 9.00 0.26 -3.31
N HIS A 126 8.72 0.47 -2.03
CA HIS A 126 7.45 1.02 -1.55
C HIS A 126 7.04 2.31 -2.29
N ASP A 127 7.90 3.33 -2.27
CA ASP A 127 7.61 4.69 -2.73
C ASP A 127 7.54 4.86 -4.26
N ALA A 128 7.75 3.79 -5.03
CA ALA A 128 7.85 3.89 -6.49
C ALA A 128 7.23 2.70 -7.24
N LEU A 129 7.30 1.48 -6.72
CA LEU A 129 7.03 0.26 -7.47
C LEU A 129 6.53 -0.89 -6.56
N GLY A 130 5.72 -0.58 -5.54
CA GLY A 130 5.31 -1.56 -4.51
C GLY A 130 4.68 -2.86 -5.05
N THR A 131 4.02 -2.81 -6.22
CA THR A 131 3.38 -4.00 -6.85
C THR A 131 4.23 -4.70 -7.91
N HIS A 132 5.43 -4.20 -8.18
CA HIS A 132 6.30 -4.65 -9.27
C HIS A 132 6.81 -6.08 -9.13
N SER A 133 6.94 -6.56 -7.89
CA SER A 133 7.36 -7.93 -7.57
C SER A 133 6.29 -8.72 -6.81
N GLN A 134 5.02 -8.30 -6.91
CA GLN A 134 3.93 -8.97 -6.20
C GLN A 134 3.73 -10.43 -6.66
N LEU A 135 3.33 -11.27 -5.72
CA LEU A 135 3.01 -12.68 -5.95
C LEU A 135 1.76 -12.84 -6.81
N GLY A 136 1.73 -13.81 -7.72
CA GLY A 136 0.57 -14.12 -8.56
C GLY A 136 0.39 -13.23 -9.79
N GLY A 137 1.35 -12.34 -10.09
CA GLY A 137 1.34 -11.49 -11.29
C GLY A 137 0.65 -10.14 -11.09
N GLU A 138 0.54 -9.34 -12.16
CA GLU A 138 0.15 -7.91 -12.11
C GLU A 138 -1.27 -7.63 -11.57
N ASN A 139 -2.20 -8.58 -11.67
CA ASN A 139 -3.61 -8.39 -11.29
C ASN A 139 -4.02 -9.26 -10.09
N SER A 140 -3.06 -9.80 -9.33
CA SER A 140 -3.34 -10.73 -8.24
C SER A 140 -3.78 -10.05 -6.94
N GLY A 141 -3.24 -8.87 -6.65
CA GLY A 141 -3.64 -8.07 -5.49
C GLY A 141 -5.08 -7.56 -5.61
N CYS A 142 -5.60 -6.98 -4.53
CA CYS A 142 -6.98 -6.50 -4.52
C CYS A 142 -7.13 -5.12 -3.90
N TYR A 143 -8.11 -4.36 -4.39
CA TYR A 143 -8.64 -3.21 -3.67
C TYR A 143 -9.44 -3.70 -2.45
N ALA A 144 -9.12 -3.14 -1.28
CA ALA A 144 -9.84 -3.41 -0.04
C ALA A 144 -10.14 -2.08 0.67
N PRO A 145 -11.40 -1.66 0.83
CA PRO A 145 -11.77 -0.39 1.45
C PRO A 145 -11.59 -0.41 2.99
N LEU A 146 -10.35 -0.59 3.46
CA LEU A 146 -10.04 -0.72 4.89
C LEU A 146 -9.94 0.61 5.64
N PHE A 147 -9.72 1.72 4.92
CA PHE A 147 -9.60 3.06 5.50
C PHE A 147 -10.97 3.62 5.89
N GLY A 148 -11.05 4.22 7.09
CA GLY A 148 -12.21 5.00 7.53
C GLY A 148 -13.45 4.18 7.87
N GLN A 149 -13.30 2.86 8.07
CA GLN A 149 -14.41 2.00 8.48
C GLN A 149 -14.85 2.29 9.91
N GLU A 150 -16.18 2.35 10.14
CA GLU A 150 -16.75 2.57 11.47
C GLU A 150 -16.42 1.40 12.40
N GLU A 151 -16.69 0.19 11.92
CA GLU A 151 -16.40 -1.08 12.58
C GLU A 151 -15.02 -1.63 12.22
N VAL A 152 -14.49 -2.52 13.08
CA VAL A 152 -13.19 -3.16 12.85
C VAL A 152 -13.21 -4.03 11.59
N SER A 153 -12.11 -4.00 10.84
CA SER A 153 -11.91 -4.89 9.69
C SER A 153 -11.02 -6.06 10.08
N ARG A 154 -11.09 -7.15 9.31
CA ARG A 154 -10.28 -8.34 9.53
C ARG A 154 -9.56 -8.77 8.26
N ILE A 155 -8.31 -9.20 8.40
CA ILE A 155 -7.51 -9.82 7.34
C ILE A 155 -7.13 -11.22 7.82
N LEU A 156 -7.35 -12.23 6.98
CA LEU A 156 -6.90 -13.60 7.21
C LEU A 156 -5.80 -13.93 6.21
N VAL A 157 -4.58 -14.17 6.70
CA VAL A 157 -3.45 -14.62 5.89
C VAL A 157 -3.28 -16.12 6.11
N ARG A 158 -3.53 -16.92 5.07
CA ARG A 158 -3.41 -18.37 5.08
C ARG A 158 -2.21 -18.81 4.26
N TYR A 159 -1.35 -19.64 4.84
CA TYR A 159 -0.34 -20.38 4.11
C TYR A 159 -0.51 -21.87 4.38
N ALA A 160 -0.91 -22.63 3.35
CA ALA A 160 -1.10 -24.07 3.45
C ALA A 160 -0.86 -24.73 2.10
N ALA A 161 -0.23 -25.91 2.10
CA ALA A 161 0.03 -26.68 0.88
C ALA A 161 0.66 -25.84 -0.25
N TYR A 162 1.73 -25.09 0.07
CA TYR A 162 2.45 -24.21 -0.87
C TYR A 162 1.58 -23.12 -1.51
N THR A 163 0.46 -22.79 -0.88
CA THR A 163 -0.49 -21.78 -1.37
C THR A 163 -0.64 -20.68 -0.32
N LEU A 164 -0.41 -19.44 -0.75
CA LEU A 164 -0.76 -18.25 0.01
C LEU A 164 -2.18 -17.82 -0.40
N SER A 165 -3.05 -17.55 0.56
CA SER A 165 -4.38 -16.98 0.33
C SER A 165 -4.64 -15.89 1.34
N ILE A 166 -5.11 -14.74 0.87
CA ILE A 166 -5.45 -13.61 1.72
C ILE A 166 -6.93 -13.33 1.57
N PHE A 167 -7.63 -13.25 2.70
CA PHE A 167 -9.04 -12.93 2.77
C PHE A 167 -9.26 -11.66 3.58
N VAL A 168 -10.33 -10.92 3.26
CA VAL A 168 -10.67 -9.68 3.94
C VAL A 168 -12.14 -9.73 4.35
N ALA A 169 -12.44 -9.22 5.54
CA ALA A 169 -13.79 -8.91 5.99
C ALA A 169 -13.80 -7.44 6.44
N VAL A 170 -14.38 -6.57 5.62
CA VAL A 170 -14.35 -5.11 5.83
C VAL A 170 -15.46 -4.69 6.78
N GLY A 171 -15.17 -3.75 7.68
CA GLY A 171 -16.18 -2.99 8.43
C GLY A 171 -17.18 -3.86 9.19
N GLY A 172 -16.70 -4.84 9.95
CA GLY A 172 -17.55 -5.72 10.76
C GLY A 172 -18.29 -6.81 9.96
N SER A 173 -18.07 -6.94 8.64
CA SER A 173 -18.68 -8.01 7.85
C SER A 173 -18.40 -9.39 8.44
N ASP A 174 -19.41 -10.25 8.44
CA ASP A 174 -19.33 -11.67 8.83
C ASP A 174 -18.78 -12.55 7.70
N ARG A 175 -18.69 -12.02 6.48
CA ARG A 175 -18.24 -12.75 5.28
C ARG A 175 -16.81 -12.39 4.91
N TRP A 176 -16.04 -13.43 4.59
CA TRP A 176 -14.71 -13.31 4.02
C TRP A 176 -14.78 -13.22 2.50
N SER A 177 -14.17 -12.19 1.92
CA SER A 177 -13.89 -12.14 0.49
C SER A 177 -12.46 -12.60 0.22
N LEU A 178 -12.26 -13.43 -0.81
CA LEU A 178 -10.92 -13.75 -1.30
C LEU A 178 -10.34 -12.49 -1.95
N CYS A 179 -9.22 -12.02 -1.42
CA CYS A 179 -8.47 -10.88 -1.97
C CYS A 179 -7.46 -11.35 -3.01
N MET A 180 -6.54 -12.23 -2.61
CA MET A 180 -5.52 -12.76 -3.51
C MET A 180 -5.18 -14.21 -3.14
N LYS A 181 -4.78 -14.98 -4.16
CA LYS A 181 -4.28 -16.35 -4.02
C LYS A 181 -3.05 -16.53 -4.91
N SER A 182 -2.00 -17.14 -4.37
CA SER A 182 -0.80 -17.50 -5.11
C SER A 182 -0.39 -18.92 -4.75
N GLU A 183 -0.22 -19.77 -5.75
CA GLU A 183 0.29 -21.14 -5.60
C GLU A 183 1.82 -21.15 -5.76
N GLY A 184 2.45 -22.30 -5.45
CA GLY A 184 3.89 -22.50 -5.57
C GLY A 184 4.75 -21.61 -4.66
N VAL A 185 4.18 -21.09 -3.58
CA VAL A 185 4.88 -20.29 -2.58
C VAL A 185 5.64 -21.21 -1.63
N ILE A 186 6.93 -20.96 -1.43
CA ILE A 186 7.81 -21.69 -0.53
C ILE A 186 8.31 -20.74 0.56
N LEU A 187 7.86 -20.99 1.80
CA LEU A 187 8.28 -20.26 2.99
C LEU A 187 8.98 -21.22 3.99
N PRO A 188 10.07 -20.79 4.65
CA PRO A 188 10.74 -21.58 5.67
C PRO A 188 9.89 -21.70 6.94
N ARG A 189 10.16 -22.72 7.76
CA ARG A 189 9.61 -22.81 9.11
C ARG A 189 10.47 -22.02 10.10
N GLY A 190 9.87 -21.66 11.24
CA GLY A 190 10.61 -21.06 12.35
C GLY A 190 10.90 -19.57 12.17
N TYR A 191 10.15 -18.88 11.33
CA TYR A 191 10.20 -17.41 11.23
C TYR A 191 9.23 -16.77 12.22
N HIS A 192 9.34 -15.45 12.34
CA HIS A 192 8.61 -14.60 13.26
C HIS A 192 7.47 -13.87 12.54
N PHE A 193 6.33 -13.76 13.20
CA PHE A 193 5.26 -12.86 12.81
C PHE A 193 5.54 -11.44 13.28
N ALA A 194 5.38 -10.47 12.41
CA ALA A 194 5.39 -9.06 12.78
C ALA A 194 4.28 -8.30 12.06
N ILE A 195 3.91 -7.16 12.63
CA ILE A 195 3.05 -6.17 12.00
C ILE A 195 3.72 -4.81 12.19
N SER A 196 3.84 -4.04 11.11
CA SER A 196 4.41 -2.70 11.15
C SER A 196 3.55 -1.73 10.37
N ALA A 197 3.68 -0.45 10.68
CA ALA A 197 3.06 0.62 9.92
C ALA A 197 3.94 1.86 9.91
N SER A 198 3.77 2.71 8.91
CA SER A 198 4.40 4.04 8.83
C SER A 198 3.47 5.10 8.27
N THR A 199 3.79 6.36 8.58
CA THR A 199 3.28 7.55 7.91
C THR A 199 4.47 8.29 7.30
N GLY A 200 4.29 8.80 6.08
CA GLY A 200 5.27 9.60 5.37
C GLY A 200 5.32 11.03 5.88
N SER A 201 6.14 11.86 5.22
CA SER A 201 6.38 13.26 5.61
C SER A 201 5.17 14.18 5.49
N LYS A 202 4.21 13.83 4.63
CA LYS A 202 2.98 14.59 4.39
C LYS A 202 1.71 13.83 4.74
N THR A 203 1.82 12.54 5.01
CA THR A 203 0.65 11.70 5.27
C THR A 203 0.40 11.55 6.76
N ARG A 204 -0.86 11.31 7.12
CA ARG A 204 -1.31 11.17 8.50
C ARG A 204 -2.36 10.08 8.58
N GLU A 205 -2.05 9.04 9.34
CA GLU A 205 -2.92 7.87 9.44
C GLU A 205 -2.68 7.15 10.78
N VAL A 206 -3.77 6.71 11.37
CA VAL A 206 -3.77 5.87 12.56
C VAL A 206 -3.89 4.42 12.15
N HIS A 207 -2.95 3.61 12.61
CA HIS A 207 -2.97 2.15 12.43
C HIS A 207 -3.13 1.47 13.78
N GLU A 208 -4.26 0.80 14.01
CA GLU A 208 -4.54 0.05 15.23
C GLU A 208 -4.68 -1.44 14.94
N VAL A 209 -4.00 -2.25 15.74
CA VAL A 209 -4.15 -3.70 15.80
C VAL A 209 -4.96 -4.03 17.06
N ILE A 210 -6.16 -4.59 16.86
CA ILE A 210 -7.06 -4.98 17.94
C ILE A 210 -6.75 -6.39 18.39
N SER A 211 -6.51 -7.31 17.45
CA SER A 211 -6.13 -8.68 17.78
C SER A 211 -5.29 -9.34 16.69
N VAL A 212 -4.41 -10.26 17.10
CA VAL A 212 -3.65 -11.15 16.21
C VAL A 212 -3.84 -12.57 16.73
N LYS A 213 -4.43 -13.45 15.92
CA LYS A 213 -4.66 -14.85 16.27
C LYS A 213 -3.97 -15.73 15.23
N ALA A 214 -3.04 -16.56 15.69
CA ALA A 214 -2.34 -17.52 14.84
C ALA A 214 -2.87 -18.93 15.11
N PHE A 215 -3.18 -19.66 14.04
CA PHE A 215 -3.71 -21.01 14.07
C PHE A 215 -2.77 -21.94 13.29
N ALA A 216 -2.44 -23.07 13.90
CA ALA A 216 -1.77 -24.17 13.20
C ALA A 216 -2.82 -24.99 12.44
N LEU A 217 -2.56 -25.26 11.15
CA LEU A 217 -3.44 -26.08 10.30
C LEU A 217 -3.02 -27.55 10.20
N GLY A 218 -2.11 -27.99 11.07
CA GLY A 218 -1.59 -29.35 11.08
C GLY A 218 -0.69 -29.61 12.28
N PRO A 219 -0.19 -30.84 12.45
CA PRO A 219 0.67 -31.20 13.58
C PRO A 219 2.04 -30.53 13.48
N LEU A 220 2.70 -30.36 14.64
CA LEU A 220 4.14 -30.10 14.68
C LEU A 220 4.87 -31.33 14.16
N ILE A 221 5.71 -31.14 13.16
CA ILE A 221 6.57 -32.21 12.64
C ILE A 221 7.96 -32.02 13.26
N GLU A 222 8.19 -32.62 14.43
CA GLU A 222 9.43 -32.52 15.21
C GLU A 222 10.64 -33.16 14.49
N ASN A 223 10.41 -34.13 13.59
CA ASN A 223 11.46 -34.98 13.00
C ASN A 223 11.82 -34.68 11.54
N ALA A 224 11.21 -33.67 10.91
CA ALA A 224 11.61 -33.25 9.57
C ALA A 224 12.80 -32.32 9.68
N ARG A 225 14.03 -32.90 9.60
CA ARG A 225 15.34 -32.23 9.54
C ARG A 225 15.20 -30.75 9.20
N PHE A 226 15.35 -29.89 10.22
CA PHE A 226 15.36 -28.44 10.07
C PHE A 226 16.44 -27.95 9.08
N GLU A 227 17.39 -28.83 8.70
CA GLU A 227 18.62 -28.49 8.00
C GLU A 227 18.51 -28.23 6.49
N ASN A 228 17.45 -28.69 5.79
CA ASN A 228 17.37 -28.54 4.32
C ASN A 228 16.28 -27.57 3.80
N GLU A 229 15.37 -27.09 4.66
CA GLU A 229 14.29 -26.16 4.24
C GLU A 229 14.58 -24.69 4.58
N GLN A 230 15.64 -24.39 5.34
CA GLN A 230 15.93 -23.03 5.80
C GLN A 230 16.44 -22.08 4.70
N VAL A 231 16.74 -22.58 3.50
CA VAL A 231 17.48 -21.82 2.48
C VAL A 231 16.62 -21.40 1.29
N VAL A 232 15.55 -22.13 0.96
CA VAL A 232 14.78 -21.88 -0.27
C VAL A 232 13.54 -21.06 0.04
N ILE A 233 13.56 -19.82 -0.41
CA ILE A 233 12.42 -18.91 -0.41
C ILE A 233 12.12 -18.56 -1.87
N SER A 234 10.94 -18.91 -2.36
CA SER A 234 10.57 -18.71 -3.76
C SER A 234 9.05 -18.71 -3.97
N ALA A 235 8.62 -18.23 -5.13
CA ALA A 235 7.25 -18.37 -5.62
C ALA A 235 7.28 -18.77 -7.10
N SER A 236 6.30 -19.56 -7.55
CA SER A 236 6.21 -19.97 -8.96
C SER A 236 5.76 -18.83 -9.88
N GLU A 237 5.01 -17.88 -9.35
CA GLU A 237 4.46 -16.74 -10.10
C GLU A 237 4.73 -15.42 -9.38
N THR A 238 5.50 -14.55 -10.02
CA THR A 238 5.76 -13.16 -9.60
C THR A 238 5.49 -12.24 -10.78
N SER A 239 5.08 -11.01 -10.54
CA SER A 239 5.02 -10.02 -11.62
C SER A 239 6.40 -9.82 -12.27
N PRO A 240 6.45 -9.64 -13.60
CA PRO A 240 7.71 -9.37 -14.29
C PRO A 240 8.23 -7.98 -13.89
N PRO A 241 9.56 -7.78 -13.89
CA PRO A 241 10.11 -6.49 -13.56
C PRO A 241 9.71 -5.43 -14.61
N ARG A 242 8.87 -4.46 -14.23
CA ARG A 242 8.60 -3.26 -15.02
C ARG A 242 9.82 -2.33 -15.01
N PHE A 243 10.34 -1.98 -16.18
CA PHE A 243 11.38 -0.96 -16.31
C PHE A 243 10.77 0.44 -16.20
N TYR A 244 11.56 1.40 -15.69
CA TYR A 244 11.24 2.83 -15.48
C TYR A 244 10.91 3.62 -16.76
N THR A 245 10.45 2.97 -17.84
CA THR A 245 10.19 3.60 -19.14
C THR A 245 8.80 4.24 -19.24
N TYR A 246 7.86 3.91 -18.35
CA TYR A 246 6.49 4.46 -18.40
C TYR A 246 6.32 5.84 -17.76
N VAL A 247 7.38 6.38 -17.12
CA VAL A 247 7.34 7.74 -16.52
C VAL A 247 7.58 8.83 -17.57
N ILE A 248 8.02 8.49 -18.78
CA ILE A 248 8.28 9.50 -19.82
C ILE A 248 7.07 9.61 -20.75
N LYS A 249 6.31 10.69 -20.50
CA LYS A 249 5.20 11.30 -21.27
C LYS A 249 3.80 10.75 -20.95
N ARG A 250 3.10 11.41 -20.02
CA ARG A 250 1.89 12.10 -20.50
C ARG A 250 2.38 13.07 -21.58
N PRO A 251 2.07 12.88 -22.87
CA PRO A 251 2.42 13.89 -23.85
C PRO A 251 1.84 15.20 -23.33
N PHE A 252 2.67 16.25 -23.28
CA PHE A 252 2.19 17.57 -22.92
C PHE A 252 1.01 17.87 -23.84
N ASP A 253 -0.21 17.88 -23.29
CA ASP A 253 -1.42 18.08 -24.07
C ASP A 253 -1.43 19.54 -24.48
N PHE A 254 -0.92 19.82 -25.69
CA PHE A 254 -0.84 21.17 -26.23
C PHE A 254 -2.24 21.71 -26.57
N VAL A 255 -3.25 20.83 -26.71
CA VAL A 255 -4.58 21.21 -27.21
C VAL A 255 -5.33 22.06 -26.19
N GLN A 256 -5.31 21.67 -24.92
CA GLN A 256 -5.99 22.40 -23.84
C GLN A 256 -5.44 23.83 -23.61
N PRO A 257 -4.12 24.04 -23.41
CA PRO A 257 -3.56 25.38 -23.26
C PRO A 257 -3.63 26.18 -24.57
N ALA A 258 -3.50 25.55 -25.75
CA ALA A 258 -3.67 26.26 -27.02
C ALA A 258 -5.11 26.77 -27.18
N LEU A 259 -6.14 25.98 -26.87
CA LEU A 259 -7.54 26.43 -26.92
C LEU A 259 -7.79 27.61 -25.98
N LEU A 260 -7.25 27.57 -24.75
CA LEU A 260 -7.41 28.65 -23.78
C LEU A 260 -6.72 29.95 -24.20
N ILE A 261 -5.67 29.89 -25.02
CA ILE A 261 -4.93 31.07 -25.49
C ILE A 261 -5.48 31.58 -26.83
N PHE A 262 -5.69 30.70 -27.83
CA PHE A 262 -6.06 31.12 -29.18
C PHE A 262 -7.52 31.56 -29.31
N LEU A 263 -8.45 30.91 -28.59
CA LEU A 263 -9.88 31.25 -28.66
C LEU A 263 -10.19 32.71 -28.24
N PRO A 264 -9.66 33.22 -27.11
CA PRO A 264 -9.87 34.63 -26.76
C PRO A 264 -9.18 35.60 -27.74
N ILE A 265 -8.01 35.25 -28.29
CA ILE A 265 -7.32 36.09 -29.28
C ILE A 265 -8.17 36.25 -30.55
N VAL A 266 -8.75 35.17 -31.06
CA VAL A 266 -9.62 35.19 -32.24
C VAL A 266 -10.89 36.00 -31.96
N LEU A 267 -11.50 35.84 -30.78
CA LEU A 267 -12.67 36.62 -30.38
C LEU A 267 -12.37 38.11 -30.27
N ILE A 268 -11.23 38.48 -29.68
CA ILE A 268 -10.79 39.88 -29.58
C ILE A 268 -10.53 40.47 -30.97
N SER A 269 -9.86 39.72 -31.86
CA SER A 269 -9.61 40.14 -33.24
C SER A 269 -10.92 40.38 -34.01
N PHE A 270 -11.91 39.49 -33.85
CA PHE A 270 -13.21 39.64 -34.48
C PHE A 270 -13.97 40.85 -33.95
N MET A 271 -13.93 41.11 -32.63
CA MET A 271 -14.56 42.29 -32.03
C MET A 271 -13.91 43.59 -32.49
N LEU A 272 -12.57 43.63 -32.58
CA LEU A 272 -11.84 44.80 -33.07
C LEU A 272 -12.10 45.10 -34.54
N THR A 273 -12.12 44.07 -35.39
CA THR A 273 -12.44 44.22 -36.83
C THR A 273 -13.88 44.68 -37.03
N PHE A 274 -14.84 44.11 -36.31
CA PHE A 274 -16.24 44.55 -36.36
C PHE A 274 -16.41 45.99 -35.88
N ALA A 275 -15.74 46.38 -34.79
CA ALA A 275 -15.75 47.76 -34.29
C ALA A 275 -15.12 48.73 -35.30
N PHE A 276 -14.03 48.35 -35.96
CA PHE A 276 -13.38 49.14 -36.99
C PHE A 276 -14.27 49.36 -38.21
N VAL A 277 -14.92 48.31 -38.72
CA VAL A 277 -15.87 48.41 -39.85
C VAL A 277 -17.03 49.34 -39.50
N ARG A 278 -17.64 49.17 -38.32
CA ARG A 278 -18.71 50.05 -37.83
C ARG A 278 -18.26 51.52 -37.71
N PHE A 279 -17.02 51.75 -37.29
CA PHE A 279 -16.45 53.09 -37.19
C PHE A 279 -16.19 53.71 -38.58
N ALA A 280 -15.60 52.93 -39.50
CA ALA A 280 -15.35 53.35 -40.87
C ALA A 280 -16.64 53.68 -41.63
N ASP A 281 -17.68 52.85 -41.50
CA ASP A 281 -19.01 53.11 -42.07
C ASP A 281 -19.61 54.41 -41.51
N LYS A 282 -19.50 54.63 -40.19
CA LYS A 282 -19.99 55.86 -39.55
C LYS A 282 -19.26 57.10 -40.05
N MET A 283 -17.94 57.01 -40.28
CA MET A 283 -17.14 58.09 -40.85
C MET A 283 -17.44 58.35 -42.32
N SER A 284 -17.64 57.29 -43.13
CA SER A 284 -18.07 57.36 -44.53
C SER A 284 -19.42 58.05 -44.68
N VAL A 285 -20.40 57.69 -43.84
CA VAL A 285 -21.72 58.35 -43.81
C VAL A 285 -21.62 59.80 -43.38
N ARG A 286 -20.71 60.15 -42.46
CA ARG A 286 -20.50 61.53 -42.01
C ARG A 286 -19.82 62.39 -43.08
N SER A 287 -18.88 61.83 -43.83
CA SER A 287 -18.23 62.47 -44.98
C SER A 287 -19.21 62.75 -46.12
N LYS A 288 -20.15 61.83 -46.41
CA LYS A 288 -21.19 62.01 -47.44
C LYS A 288 -22.29 63.02 -47.08
N ARG A 289 -22.35 63.50 -45.83
CA ARG A 289 -23.29 64.56 -45.38
C ARG A 289 -22.66 65.96 -45.36
N LEU A 290 -21.37 66.07 -45.64
CA LEU A 290 -20.61 67.32 -45.64
C LEU A 290 -20.33 67.86 -47.06
N PHE A 291 -20.95 67.25 -48.08
CA PHE A 291 -20.99 67.73 -49.47
C PHE A 291 -22.45 67.82 -49.94
#